data_AF-A0A6J4G302-F1
#
_entry.id   AF-A0A6J4G302-F1
#
_cell.length_a   1.000
_cell.length_b   1.000
_cell.length_c   1.000
_cell.angle_alpha   90.00
_cell.angle_beta   90.00
_cell.angle_gamma   90.00
#
_symmetry.space_group_name_H-M   'P 1'
#
loop_
_entity.id
_entity.type
_entity.pdbx_description
1 polymer ?
#
loop_
_entity_poly.entity_id
_entity_poly.type
_entity_poly.pdbx_seq_one_letter_code
_entity_poly.pdbx_strand_id
1 'polypeptide(L)'
;MLAWEDGYRIGHVDMDAQHLILFSLLNQIDINLQAGMTKRCAVDLLGALTAYIEYHFAHEEALMLYHGYPGLDAHAATHHTFVAEVARLRCKLDSGDVAAATEEMRKAVLDWLLGHILETDTDYVRFIAAKG
;
A
#
# COMPACT_ATOMS: atom_id res chain seq x y z
N MET A 1 -15.60 5.20 -5.35
CA MET A 1 -14.91 4.02 -4.82
C MET A 1 -13.98 3.50 -5.90
N LEU A 2 -12.78 3.13 -5.50
CA LEU A 2 -11.78 2.48 -6.34
C LEU A 2 -12.29 1.09 -6.73
N ALA A 3 -12.32 0.80 -8.02
CA ALA A 3 -12.59 -0.52 -8.54
C ALA A 3 -11.28 -1.31 -8.62
N TRP A 4 -11.26 -2.53 -8.10
CA TRP A 4 -10.20 -3.47 -8.42
C TRP A 4 -10.47 -4.02 -9.82
N GLU A 5 -9.58 -3.69 -10.76
CA GLU A 5 -9.66 -4.15 -12.15
C GLU A 5 -8.67 -5.28 -12.40
N ASP A 6 -8.96 -6.13 -13.39
CA ASP A 6 -8.07 -7.22 -13.79
C ASP A 6 -6.67 -6.74 -14.18
N GLY A 7 -6.54 -5.47 -14.60
CA GLY A 7 -5.26 -4.84 -14.92
C GLY A 7 -4.30 -4.73 -13.73
N TYR A 8 -4.77 -4.78 -12.48
CA TYR A 8 -3.91 -4.73 -11.28
C TYR A 8 -3.45 -6.11 -10.80
N ARG A 9 -3.90 -7.19 -11.45
CA ARG A 9 -3.47 -8.54 -11.11
C ARG A 9 -2.07 -8.78 -11.65
N ILE A 10 -1.16 -9.16 -10.77
CA ILE A 10 0.21 -9.51 -11.14
C ILE A 10 0.39 -11.03 -11.33
N GLY A 11 -0.65 -11.81 -11.05
CA GLY A 11 -0.69 -13.25 -11.32
C GLY A 11 -0.14 -14.12 -10.20
N HIS A 12 0.11 -13.54 -9.02
CA HIS A 12 0.42 -14.26 -7.80
C HIS A 12 -0.76 -14.16 -6.82
N VAL A 13 -1.48 -15.27 -6.62
CA VAL A 13 -2.77 -15.30 -5.89
C VAL A 13 -2.67 -14.61 -4.52
N ASP A 14 -1.62 -14.89 -3.75
CA ASP A 14 -1.46 -14.30 -2.42
C ASP A 14 -1.15 -12.80 -2.47
N MET A 15 -0.45 -12.31 -3.50
CA MET A 15 -0.13 -10.88 -3.63
C MET A 15 -1.34 -10.11 -4.12
N ASP A 16 -2.06 -10.64 -5.11
CA ASP A 16 -3.32 -10.07 -5.60
C ASP A 16 -4.34 -9.96 -4.44
N ALA A 17 -4.40 -10.96 -3.56
CA ALA A 17 -5.26 -10.92 -2.37
C ALA A 17 -4.83 -9.83 -1.37
N GLN A 18 -3.52 -9.61 -1.19
CA GLN A 18 -3.03 -8.54 -0.31
C GLN A 18 -3.29 -7.15 -0.89
N HIS A 19 -3.10 -6.96 -2.21
CA HIS A 19 -3.42 -5.71 -2.89
C HIS A 19 -4.91 -5.36 -2.81
N LEU A 20 -5.79 -6.36 -2.94
CA LEU A 20 -7.23 -6.19 -2.74
C LEU A 20 -7.58 -5.63 -1.35
N ILE A 21 -6.85 -6.05 -0.31
CA ILE A 21 -7.05 -5.55 1.05
C ILE A 21 -6.60 -4.09 1.17
N LEU A 22 -5.47 -3.71 0.57
CA LEU A 22 -5.03 -2.30 0.49
C LEU A 22 -6.08 -1.42 -0.19
N PHE A 23 -6.63 -1.86 -1.33
CA PHE A 23 -7.71 -1.16 -2.02
C PHE A 23 -8.97 -1.05 -1.17
N SER A 24 -9.30 -2.10 -0.40
CA SER A 24 -10.45 -2.11 0.51
C SER A 24 -10.27 -1.11 1.66
N LEU A 25 -9.06 -0.94 2.19
CA LEU A 25 -8.74 0.07 3.21
C LEU A 25 -8.85 1.50 2.64
N LEU A 26 -8.34 1.73 1.43
CA LEU A 26 -8.49 3.01 0.73
C LEU A 26 -9.96 3.36 0.46
N ASN A 27 -10.77 2.37 0.07
CA ASN A 27 -12.21 2.54 -0.10
C ASN A 27 -12.94 2.85 1.23
N GLN A 28 -12.52 2.26 2.34
CA GLN A 28 -13.08 2.59 3.66
C GLN A 28 -12.75 4.04 4.06
N ILE A 29 -11.57 4.53 3.73
CA ILE A 29 -11.20 5.94 3.93
C ILE A 29 -12.12 6.86 3.12
N ASP A 30 -12.36 6.57 1.83
CA ASP A 30 -13.28 7.33 0.98
C ASP A 30 -14.68 7.46 1.59
N ILE A 31 -15.23 6.33 2.04
CA ILE A 31 -16.58 6.27 2.61
C ILE A 31 -16.66 7.15 3.87
N ASN A 32 -15.67 7.07 4.75
CA ASN A 32 -15.66 7.82 5.99
C ASN A 32 -15.42 9.32 5.74
N LEU A 33 -14.61 9.70 4.76
CA LEU A 33 -14.43 11.10 4.37
C LEU A 33 -15.75 11.71 3.91
N GLN A 34 -16.50 11.00 3.06
CA GLN A 34 -17.82 11.43 2.59
C GLN A 34 -18.86 11.53 3.72
N ALA A 35 -18.74 10.69 4.75
CA ALA A 35 -19.66 10.65 5.89
C ALA A 35 -19.34 11.68 7.00
N GLY A 36 -18.33 12.54 6.83
CA GLY A 36 -17.91 13.50 7.86
C GLY A 36 -16.98 12.87 8.90
N MET A 37 -15.85 12.35 8.42
CA MET A 37 -14.85 11.64 9.22
C MET A 37 -14.43 12.38 10.50
N THR A 38 -14.42 11.66 11.62
CA THR A 38 -13.90 12.18 12.88
C THR A 38 -12.39 11.96 12.99
N LYS A 39 -11.69 12.77 13.81
CA LYS A 39 -10.26 12.57 14.10
C LYS A 39 -9.94 11.15 14.58
N ARG A 40 -10.78 10.60 15.47
CA ARG A 40 -10.57 9.24 15.99
C ARG A 40 -10.64 8.20 14.87
N CYS A 41 -11.66 8.28 14.02
CA CYS A 41 -11.83 7.41 12.88
C CYS A 41 -10.64 7.51 11.90
N ALA A 42 -10.17 8.73 11.61
CA ALA A 42 -9.01 8.96 10.77
C ALA A 42 -7.75 8.28 11.33
N VAL A 43 -7.47 8.47 12.63
CA VAL A 43 -6.32 7.85 13.30
C VAL A 43 -6.39 6.33 13.23
N ASP A 44 -7.56 5.74 13.50
CA ASP A 44 -7.73 4.29 13.48
C ASP A 44 -7.58 3.71 12.05
N LEU A 45 -8.21 4.32 11.05
CA LEU A 45 -8.14 3.85 9.65
C LEU A 45 -6.75 4.03 9.03
N LEU A 46 -6.11 5.19 9.23
CA LEU A 46 -4.76 5.43 8.70
C LEU A 46 -3.72 4.62 9.45
N GLY A 47 -3.95 4.34 10.74
CA GLY A 47 -3.18 3.37 11.51
C GLY A 47 -3.26 1.97 10.90
N ALA A 48 -4.47 1.49 10.62
CA ALA A 48 -4.70 0.20 9.98
C ALA A 48 -4.07 0.12 8.58
N LEU A 49 -4.21 1.17 7.76
CA LEU A 49 -3.57 1.25 6.45
C LEU A 49 -2.05 1.15 6.54
N THR A 50 -1.43 1.92 7.44
CA THR A 50 0.03 1.90 7.61
C THR A 50 0.53 0.53 8.06
N ALA A 51 -0.13 -0.07 9.06
CA ALA A 51 0.26 -1.38 9.57
C ALA A 51 0.12 -2.47 8.49
N TYR A 52 -0.90 -2.36 7.64
CA TYR A 52 -1.11 -3.32 6.55
C TYR A 52 -0.08 -3.14 5.42
N ILE A 53 0.32 -1.90 5.09
CA ILE A 53 1.41 -1.62 4.16
C ILE A 53 2.72 -2.24 4.65
N GLU A 54 3.08 -2.03 5.91
CA GLU A 54 4.30 -2.61 6.51
C GLU A 54 4.27 -4.15 6.50
N TYR A 55 3.12 -4.74 6.84
CA TYR A 55 2.94 -6.20 6.77
C TYR A 55 3.11 -6.74 5.35
N HIS A 56 2.47 -6.09 4.37
CA HIS A 56 2.51 -6.48 2.97
C HIS A 56 3.95 -6.45 2.44
N PHE A 57 4.68 -5.35 2.65
CA PHE A 57 6.07 -5.21 2.23
C PHE A 57 6.99 -6.25 2.87
N ALA A 58 6.85 -6.50 4.17
CA ALA A 58 7.63 -7.53 4.84
C ALA A 58 7.38 -8.93 4.25
N HIS A 59 6.15 -9.20 3.81
CA HIS A 59 5.79 -10.45 3.18
C HIS A 59 6.41 -10.59 1.77
N GLU A 60 6.36 -9.54 0.95
CA GLU A 60 7.01 -9.53 -0.36
C GLU A 60 8.53 -9.70 -0.24
N GLU A 61 9.17 -8.96 0.67
CA GLU A 61 10.61 -9.03 0.92
C GLU A 61 11.03 -10.43 1.39
N ALA A 62 10.24 -11.06 2.26
CA ALA A 62 10.48 -12.44 2.67
C ALA A 62 10.36 -13.43 1.50
N LEU A 63 9.37 -13.22 0.62
CA LEU A 63 9.18 -14.05 -0.57
C LEU A 63 10.34 -13.87 -1.57
N MET A 64 10.72 -12.63 -1.86
CA MET A 64 11.86 -12.27 -2.68
C MET A 64 13.17 -12.87 -2.15
N LEU A 65 13.40 -12.77 -0.83
CA LEU A 65 14.58 -13.35 -0.17
C LEU A 65 14.60 -14.87 -0.31
N TYR A 66 13.47 -15.53 -0.04
CA TYR A 66 13.35 -16.99 -0.14
C TYR A 66 13.66 -17.49 -1.55
N HIS A 67 13.19 -16.79 -2.58
CA HIS A 67 13.46 -17.13 -3.97
C HIS A 67 14.79 -16.59 -4.49
N GLY A 68 15.55 -15.82 -3.70
CA GLY A 68 16.82 -15.22 -4.13
C GLY A 68 16.65 -14.26 -5.30
N TYR A 69 15.65 -13.38 -5.23
CA TYR A 69 15.42 -12.34 -6.23
C TYR A 69 16.56 -11.30 -6.19
N PRO A 70 17.28 -11.07 -7.29
CA PRO A 70 18.45 -10.18 -7.31
C PRO A 70 18.09 -8.69 -7.09
N GLY A 71 16.82 -8.30 -7.31
CA GLY A 71 16.35 -6.93 -7.13
C GLY A 71 15.91 -6.59 -5.70
N LEU A 72 16.03 -7.51 -4.73
CA LEU A 72 15.51 -7.35 -3.36
C LEU A 72 15.94 -6.03 -2.71
N ASP A 73 17.23 -5.70 -2.72
CA ASP A 73 17.75 -4.51 -2.03
C ASP A 73 17.17 -3.21 -2.61
N ALA A 74 17.01 -3.16 -3.94
CA ALA A 74 16.41 -2.02 -4.62
C ALA A 74 14.90 -1.92 -4.31
N HIS A 75 14.19 -3.05 -4.30
CA HIS A 75 12.77 -3.12 -3.98
C HIS A 75 12.51 -2.64 -2.54
N ALA A 76 13.22 -3.21 -1.56
CA ALA A 76 13.11 -2.83 -0.15
C ALA A 76 13.46 -1.35 0.09
N ALA A 77 14.39 -0.77 -0.68
CA ALA A 77 14.67 0.67 -0.58
C ALA A 77 13.47 1.54 -1.00
N THR A 78 12.68 1.10 -1.99
CA THR A 78 11.45 1.80 -2.38
C THR A 78 10.39 1.70 -1.28
N HIS A 79 10.23 0.53 -0.66
CA HIS A 79 9.35 0.31 0.49
C HIS A 79 9.70 1.22 1.67
N HIS A 80 10.97 1.23 2.08
CA HIS A 80 11.42 2.07 3.19
C HIS A 80 11.17 3.56 2.93
N THR A 81 11.40 4.03 1.70
CA THR A 81 11.15 5.42 1.31
C THR A 81 9.67 5.75 1.42
N PHE A 82 8.81 4.85 0.97
CA PHE A 82 7.37 5.06 1.00
C PHE A 82 6.78 4.98 2.42
N VAL A 83 7.24 4.05 3.26
CA VAL A 83 6.85 3.98 4.68
C VAL A 83 7.22 5.27 5.42
N ALA A 84 8.40 5.85 5.14
CA ALA A 84 8.81 7.12 5.71
C ALA A 84 7.87 8.27 5.29
N GLU A 85 7.45 8.30 4.03
CA GLU A 85 6.50 9.29 3.52
C GLU A 85 5.11 9.15 4.17
N VAL A 86 4.61 7.91 4.29
CA VAL A 86 3.36 7.60 5.00
C VAL A 86 3.42 8.07 6.46
N ALA A 87 4.53 7.81 7.16
CA ALA A 87 4.72 8.28 8.53
C ALA A 87 4.71 9.81 8.63
N ARG A 88 5.38 10.50 7.69
CA ARG A 88 5.40 11.97 7.60
C ARG A 88 4.01 12.55 7.39
N LEU A 89 3.22 11.97 6.51
CA LEU A 89 1.85 12.39 6.24
C LEU A 89 0.94 12.16 7.46
N ARG A 90 1.13 11.03 8.16
CA ARG A 90 0.36 10.73 9.39
C ARG A 90 0.57 11.78 10.48
N CYS A 91 1.76 12.35 10.62
CA CYS A 91 2.01 13.44 11.58
C CYS A 91 1.16 14.69 11.32
N LYS A 92 0.67 14.91 10.10
CA LYS A 92 -0.18 16.07 9.77
C LYS A 92 -1.57 16.00 10.41
N LEU A 93 -2.03 14.80 10.80
CA LEU A 93 -3.31 14.61 11.49
C LEU A 93 -3.36 15.33 12.85
N ASP A 94 -2.20 15.60 13.45
CA ASP A 94 -2.11 16.26 14.74
C ASP A 94 -2.08 17.78 14.67
N SER A 95 -1.76 18.35 13.51
CA SER A 95 -1.52 19.79 13.35
C SER A 95 -2.52 20.52 12.44
N GLY A 96 -3.51 19.84 11.85
CA GLY A 96 -4.33 20.44 10.80
C GLY A 96 -5.74 19.87 10.64
N ASP A 97 -6.35 20.21 9.51
CA ASP A 97 -7.64 19.66 9.07
C ASP A 97 -7.51 18.16 8.80
N VAL A 98 -8.21 17.38 9.62
CA VAL A 98 -8.23 15.91 9.58
C VAL A 98 -8.65 15.39 8.21
N ALA A 99 -9.67 15.99 7.60
CA ALA A 99 -10.19 15.52 6.32
C ALA A 99 -9.16 15.78 5.21
N ALA A 100 -8.58 16.98 5.19
CA ALA A 100 -7.55 17.33 4.21
C ALA A 100 -6.28 16.47 4.36
N ALA A 101 -5.81 16.25 5.58
CA ALA A 101 -4.64 15.41 5.83
C ALA A 101 -4.89 13.92 5.48
N THR A 102 -6.10 13.42 5.77
CA THR A 102 -6.49 12.06 5.41
C THR A 102 -6.58 11.89 3.89
N GLU A 103 -7.19 12.86 3.18
CA GLU A 103 -7.28 12.84 1.72
C GLU A 103 -5.88 12.90 1.07
N GLU A 104 -4.98 13.74 1.60
CA GLU A 104 -3.59 13.81 1.13
C GLU A 104 -2.88 12.47 1.27
N MET A 105 -2.98 11.82 2.44
CA MET A 105 -2.38 10.51 2.69
C MET A 105 -2.99 9.43 1.79
N ARG A 106 -4.32 9.40 1.67
CA ARG A 106 -5.04 8.45 0.82
C ARG A 106 -4.63 8.60 -0.65
N LYS A 107 -4.51 9.82 -1.16
CA LYS A 107 -4.04 10.11 -2.51
C LYS A 107 -2.59 9.63 -2.71
N ALA A 108 -1.70 9.99 -1.80
CA ALA A 108 -0.29 9.59 -1.88
C ALA A 108 -0.13 8.07 -1.89
N VAL A 109 -0.91 7.37 -1.05
CA VAL A 109 -0.86 5.91 -1.00
C VAL A 109 -1.39 5.29 -2.28
N LEU A 110 -2.53 5.75 -2.80
CA LEU A 110 -3.09 5.23 -4.04
C LEU A 110 -2.14 5.45 -5.23
N ASP A 111 -1.65 6.68 -5.40
CA ASP A 111 -0.81 7.04 -6.53
C ASP A 111 0.49 6.22 -6.55
N TRP A 112 1.10 6.01 -5.37
CA TRP A 112 2.30 5.16 -5.25
C TRP A 112 1.98 3.68 -5.49
N LEU A 113 0.92 3.15 -4.87
CA LEU A 113 0.56 1.73 -4.95
C LEU A 113 0.28 1.29 -6.38
N LEU A 114 -0.43 2.12 -7.16
CA LEU A 114 -0.75 1.80 -8.56
C LEU A 114 0.51 1.68 -9.44
N GLY A 115 1.49 2.57 -9.25
CA GLY A 115 2.76 2.50 -9.96
C GLY A 115 3.59 1.29 -9.51
N HIS A 116 3.65 1.07 -8.20
CA HIS A 116 4.47 0.01 -7.61
C HIS A 116 4.02 -1.39 -8.03
N ILE A 117 2.71 -1.69 -7.94
CA ILE A 117 2.15 -2.99 -8.32
C ILE A 117 2.46 -3.34 -9.79
N LEU A 118 2.20 -2.38 -10.68
CA LEU A 118 2.27 -2.63 -12.12
C LEU A 118 3.69 -2.67 -12.66
N GLU A 119 4.61 -1.92 -12.05
CA GLU A 119 5.99 -1.82 -12.53
C GLU A 119 6.94 -2.70 -11.72
N THR A 120 6.86 -2.66 -10.39
CA THR A 120 7.87 -3.27 -9.51
C THR A 120 7.46 -4.69 -9.07
N ASP A 121 6.23 -4.87 -8.60
CA ASP A 121 5.81 -6.17 -8.03
C ASP A 121 5.71 -7.25 -9.10
N THR A 122 5.31 -6.83 -10.31
CA THR A 122 5.26 -7.70 -11.48
C THR A 122 6.62 -8.31 -11.81
N ASP A 123 7.74 -7.61 -11.56
CA ASP A 123 9.07 -8.11 -11.89
C ASP A 123 9.50 -9.29 -11.00
N TYR A 124 9.31 -9.18 -9.67
CA TYR A 124 9.66 -10.28 -8.79
C TYR A 124 8.70 -11.47 -8.97
N VAL A 125 7.41 -11.22 -9.21
CA VAL A 125 6.45 -12.30 -9.48
C VAL A 125 6.82 -13.07 -10.74
N ARG A 126 7.21 -12.39 -11.83
CA ARG A 126 7.70 -13.04 -13.05
C ARG A 126 8.96 -13.86 -12.77
N PHE A 127 9.90 -13.33 -11.99
CA PHE A 127 11.11 -14.06 -11.62
C PHE A 127 10.81 -15.34 -10.83
N ILE A 128 9.89 -15.28 -9.86
CA ILE A 128 9.47 -16.44 -9.08
C ILE A 128 8.78 -17.47 -9.97
N ALA A 129 7.85 -17.03 -10.83
CA ALA A 129 7.13 -17.90 -11.75
C ALA A 129 8.07 -18.63 -12.72
N ALA A 130 9.17 -17.98 -13.16
CA ALA A 130 10.16 -18.60 -14.04
C ALA A 130 11.08 -19.63 -13.35
N LYS A 131 11.06 -19.72 -12.02
CA LYS A 131 11.80 -20.74 -11.24
C LYS A 131 10.98 -22.02 -11.01
N GLY A 132 9.68 -21.99 -11.28
CA GLY A 132 8.77 -23.15 -11.28
C GLY A 132 8.40 -23.59 -12.69
#